data_AF-A0A3B0IVH8-F1
#
_entry.id   AF-A0A3B0IVH8-F1
#
_cell.length_a   1.000
_cell.length_b   1.000
_cell.length_c   1.000
_cell.angle_alpha   90.00
_cell.angle_beta   90.00
_cell.angle_gamma   90.00
#
_symmetry.space_group_name_H-M   'P 1'
#
loop_
_entity.id
_entity.type
_entity.pdbx_description
1 polymer ?
#
loop_
_entity_poly.entity_id
_entity_poly.type
_entity_poly.pdbx_seq_one_letter_code
_entity_poly.pdbx_strand_id
1 'polypeptide(L)'
;MTASQALLDEAVKLAADAIIVHHGYFWKNEATIILNMKRNRLKTLLCNDINLYGYHLLIDAQPILGNNVQLANIMVVRFEKLISPLLPMGSFAQPITADDLMSRLTNKLVRQPLYCGDNGPKEISTIDWCTGGGQNFIQQAAEAGVDAFVTGEVSEQTIHIAREMGIHFYGEGHHATE
;
A
#
# COMPACT_ATOMS: atom_id res chain seq x y z
N MET A 1 11.63 -0.25 0.02
CA MET A 1 10.48 -0.48 0.93
C MET A 1 10.88 -1.07 2.29
N THR A 2 11.37 -2.32 2.40
CA THR A 2 11.63 -2.99 3.71
C THR A 2 13.11 -3.17 4.05
N ALA A 3 13.49 -3.09 5.33
CA ALA A 3 14.82 -3.46 5.84
C ALA A 3 15.04 -4.98 5.86
N SER A 4 15.01 -5.59 4.68
CA SER A 4 15.26 -7.02 4.47
C SER A 4 16.77 -7.33 4.52
N GLN A 5 17.14 -8.60 4.75
CA GLN A 5 18.55 -8.99 4.72
C GLN A 5 19.19 -8.66 3.36
N ALA A 6 18.46 -8.87 2.26
CA ALA A 6 18.94 -8.53 0.92
C ALA A 6 19.27 -7.04 0.76
N LEU A 7 18.44 -6.13 1.29
CA LEU A 7 18.75 -4.70 1.29
C LEU A 7 20.00 -4.38 2.12
N LEU A 8 20.14 -5.01 3.28
CA LEU A 8 21.31 -4.82 4.14
C LEU A 8 22.59 -5.34 3.48
N ASP A 9 22.52 -6.48 2.79
CA ASP A 9 23.66 -7.05 2.06
C ASP A 9 24.11 -6.10 0.94
N GLU A 10 23.18 -5.48 0.21
CA GLU A 10 23.51 -4.45 -0.79
C GLU A 10 24.09 -3.18 -0.16
N ALA A 11 23.56 -2.73 0.98
CA ALA A 11 24.11 -1.57 1.69
C ALA A 11 25.57 -1.79 2.13
N VAL A 12 25.91 -3.01 2.58
CA VAL A 12 27.29 -3.39 2.90
C VAL A 12 28.16 -3.39 1.65
N LYS A 13 27.70 -3.96 0.53
CA LYS A 13 28.44 -3.94 -0.74
C LYS A 13 28.72 -2.53 -1.24
N LEU A 14 27.79 -1.62 -1.04
CA LEU A 14 27.89 -0.20 -1.41
C LEU A 14 28.63 0.66 -0.37
N ALA A 15 29.05 0.08 0.76
CA ALA A 15 29.62 0.78 1.90
C ALA A 15 28.77 1.99 2.34
N ALA A 16 27.44 1.81 2.40
CA ALA A 16 26.51 2.87 2.75
C ALA A 16 26.56 3.19 4.25
N ASP A 17 26.58 4.48 4.60
CA ASP A 17 26.54 4.93 6.00
C ASP A 17 25.14 4.80 6.64
N ALA A 18 24.11 4.77 5.79
CA ALA A 18 22.71 4.80 6.22
C ALA A 18 21.77 4.12 5.23
N ILE A 19 20.65 3.62 5.76
CA ILE A 19 19.53 3.07 5.03
C ILE A 19 18.25 3.73 5.51
N ILE A 20 17.39 4.15 4.58
CA ILE A 20 16.06 4.67 4.86
C ILE A 20 15.03 3.70 4.27
N VAL A 21 14.08 3.25 5.08
CA VAL A 21 13.04 2.30 4.69
C VAL A 21 11.66 2.77 5.15
N HIS A 22 10.64 2.22 4.51
CA HIS A 22 9.26 2.34 4.98
C HIS A 22 9.00 1.36 6.13
N HIS A 23 9.36 0.08 5.92
CA HIS A 23 9.25 -0.98 6.92
C HIS A 23 10.58 -1.27 7.61
N GLY A 24 10.71 -0.76 8.84
CA GLY A 24 11.80 -1.08 9.74
C GLY A 24 11.54 -2.32 10.61
N TYR A 25 12.02 -2.26 11.85
CA TYR A 25 11.74 -3.22 12.92
C TYR A 25 11.02 -2.47 14.05
N PHE A 26 10.78 -3.09 15.21
CA PHE A 26 10.29 -2.29 16.34
C PHE A 26 8.79 -2.44 16.60
N TRP A 27 8.10 -3.31 15.87
CA TRP A 27 6.64 -3.27 15.77
C TRP A 27 5.96 -3.51 17.11
N LYS A 28 4.84 -2.82 17.34
CA LYS A 28 4.05 -3.02 18.56
C LYS A 28 3.71 -4.50 18.72
N ASN A 29 3.94 -5.03 19.91
CA ASN A 29 3.73 -6.43 20.28
C ASN A 29 4.66 -7.45 19.60
N GLU A 30 5.72 -7.03 18.90
CA GLU A 30 6.74 -7.98 18.44
C GLU A 30 7.58 -8.54 19.60
N ALA A 31 8.10 -9.76 19.44
CA ALA A 31 9.03 -10.31 20.42
C ALA A 31 10.31 -9.47 20.50
N THR A 32 10.69 -9.07 21.72
CA THR A 32 11.90 -8.27 21.97
C THR A 32 13.19 -9.10 21.82
N ILE A 33 13.09 -10.42 21.96
CA ILE A 33 14.20 -11.35 21.85
C ILE A 33 14.85 -11.29 20.46
N ILE A 34 16.18 -11.17 20.41
CA ILE A 34 16.97 -11.08 19.17
C ILE A 34 17.50 -12.48 18.80
N LEU A 35 16.73 -13.20 17.98
CA LEU A 35 17.09 -14.50 17.44
C LEU A 35 16.86 -14.55 15.92
N ASN A 36 17.42 -15.57 15.26
CA ASN A 36 17.18 -15.90 13.85
C ASN A 36 17.31 -14.68 12.93
N MET A 37 16.26 -14.35 12.17
CA MET A 37 16.25 -13.24 11.21
C MET A 37 16.58 -11.89 11.86
N LYS A 38 16.03 -11.60 13.05
CA LYS A 38 16.27 -10.34 13.77
C LYS A 38 17.74 -10.22 14.16
N ARG A 39 18.35 -11.31 14.64
CA ARG A 39 19.78 -11.38 14.93
C ARG A 39 20.63 -11.11 13.70
N ASN A 40 20.36 -11.77 12.58
CA ASN A 40 21.19 -11.64 11.37
C ASN A 40 21.15 -10.20 10.81
N ARG A 41 19.95 -9.61 10.75
CA ARG A 41 19.77 -8.23 10.27
C ARG A 41 20.46 -7.22 11.18
N LEU A 42 20.24 -7.29 12.48
CA LEU A 42 20.89 -6.38 13.44
C LEU A 42 22.40 -6.55 13.47
N LYS A 43 22.92 -7.79 13.37
CA LYS A 43 24.35 -8.04 13.24
C LYS A 43 24.93 -7.35 12.00
N THR A 44 24.25 -7.44 10.86
CA THR A 44 24.71 -6.82 9.61
C THR A 44 24.81 -5.30 9.75
N LEU A 45 23.81 -4.65 10.35
CA LEU A 45 23.83 -3.21 10.60
C LEU A 45 24.95 -2.81 11.59
N LEU A 46 24.96 -3.45 12.77
CA LEU A 46 25.84 -3.06 13.87
C LEU A 46 27.32 -3.37 13.62
N CYS A 47 27.65 -4.46 12.91
CA CYS A 47 29.04 -4.79 12.60
C CYS A 47 29.64 -3.94 11.47
N ASN A 48 28.81 -3.19 10.74
CA ASN A 48 29.24 -2.32 9.64
C ASN A 48 28.92 -0.84 9.90
N ASP A 49 28.55 -0.49 11.14
CA ASP A 49 28.20 0.88 11.55
C ASP A 49 27.15 1.58 10.67
N ILE A 50 26.20 0.82 10.12
CA ILE A 50 25.16 1.33 9.24
C ILE A 50 23.96 1.83 10.05
N ASN A 51 23.56 3.09 9.82
CA ASN A 51 22.38 3.68 10.43
C ASN A 51 21.10 3.18 9.72
N LEU A 52 20.06 2.83 10.48
CA LEU A 52 18.76 2.45 9.91
C LEU A 52 17.67 3.43 10.36
N TYR A 53 16.99 4.03 9.38
CA TYR A 53 15.85 4.93 9.58
C TYR A 53 14.58 4.31 8.99
N GLY A 54 13.51 4.28 9.77
CA GLY A 54 12.20 3.78 9.35
C GLY A 54 11.15 4.87 9.41
N TYR A 55 10.51 5.18 8.29
CA TYR A 55 9.35 6.08 8.22
C TYR A 55 8.15 5.31 7.67
N HIS A 56 7.28 4.87 8.58
CA HIS A 56 6.09 4.10 8.25
C HIS A 56 4.93 5.05 7.87
N LEU A 57 3.89 5.15 8.70
CA LEU A 57 2.67 5.94 8.45
C LEU A 57 2.89 7.40 8.00
N LEU A 58 4.01 8.00 8.42
CA LEU A 58 4.37 9.36 8.00
C LEU A 58 4.60 9.46 6.48
N ILE A 59 5.19 8.43 5.86
CA ILE A 59 5.35 8.36 4.41
C ILE A 59 4.01 8.05 3.77
N ASP A 60 3.16 7.17 4.31
CA ASP A 60 1.85 6.87 3.69
C ASP A 60 0.96 8.11 3.54
N ALA A 61 0.97 8.98 4.55
CA ALA A 61 0.12 10.17 4.60
C ALA A 61 0.76 11.43 3.97
N GLN A 62 2.01 11.36 3.51
CA GLN A 62 2.73 12.56 3.10
C GLN A 62 2.16 13.13 1.78
N PRO A 63 1.78 14.42 1.71
CA PRO A 63 0.97 14.96 0.60
C PRO A 63 1.69 15.19 -0.73
N ILE A 64 2.99 14.91 -0.83
CA ILE A 64 3.81 15.19 -2.02
C ILE A 64 4.43 13.89 -2.57
N LEU A 65 5.08 13.11 -1.70
CA LEU A 65 5.88 11.93 -2.02
C LEU A 65 5.34 10.66 -1.38
N GLY A 66 4.23 10.73 -0.66
CA GLY A 66 3.72 9.60 0.10
C GLY A 66 3.19 8.46 -0.76
N ASN A 67 3.14 7.26 -0.19
CA ASN A 67 2.71 6.05 -0.90
C ASN A 67 1.32 6.22 -1.52
N ASN A 68 0.37 6.77 -0.76
CA ASN A 68 -0.97 7.06 -1.26
C ASN A 68 -1.00 8.11 -2.39
N VAL A 69 -0.11 9.09 -2.37
CA VAL A 69 -0.01 10.09 -3.46
C VAL A 69 0.55 9.44 -4.73
N GLN A 70 1.56 8.58 -4.59
CA GLN A 70 2.13 7.86 -5.73
C GLN A 70 1.12 6.88 -6.34
N LEU A 71 0.36 6.15 -5.51
CA LEU A 71 -0.69 5.28 -6.00
C LEU A 71 -1.80 6.08 -6.72
N ALA A 72 -2.16 7.25 -6.21
CA ALA A 72 -3.11 8.14 -6.87
C ALA A 72 -2.64 8.56 -8.27
N ASN A 73 -1.36 8.89 -8.40
CA ASN A 73 -0.75 9.25 -9.69
C ASN A 73 -0.74 8.08 -10.68
N ILE A 74 -0.51 6.85 -10.21
CA ILE A 74 -0.58 5.63 -11.03
C ILE A 74 -2.00 5.41 -11.55
N MET A 75 -3.00 5.58 -10.70
CA MET A 75 -4.41 5.44 -11.07
C MET A 75 -4.91 6.60 -11.92
N VAL A 76 -4.21 7.75 -11.90
CA VAL A 76 -4.63 9.01 -12.51
C VAL A 76 -5.94 9.50 -11.89
N VAL A 77 -6.02 9.43 -10.55
CA VAL A 77 -7.14 9.96 -9.76
C VAL A 77 -6.78 11.33 -9.19
N ARG A 78 -7.74 12.26 -9.21
CA ARG A 78 -7.60 13.54 -8.52
C ARG A 78 -8.02 13.36 -7.06
N PHE A 79 -7.10 13.63 -6.14
CA PHE A 79 -7.40 13.69 -4.71
C PHE A 79 -8.45 14.77 -4.41
N GLU A 80 -9.40 14.46 -3.53
CA GLU A 80 -10.43 15.40 -3.08
C GLU A 80 -10.39 15.64 -1.57
N LYS A 81 -10.34 14.57 -0.78
CA LYS A 81 -10.36 14.65 0.69
C LYS A 81 -9.83 13.37 1.33
N LEU A 82 -9.63 13.41 2.65
CA LEU A 82 -9.39 12.23 3.47
C LEU A 82 -10.71 11.81 4.14
N ILE A 83 -11.10 10.54 3.99
CA ILE A 83 -12.18 9.91 4.77
C ILE A 83 -11.67 9.53 6.17
N SER A 84 -10.41 9.09 6.24
CA SER A 84 -9.66 8.89 7.48
C SER A 84 -8.18 9.25 7.24
N PRO A 85 -7.31 9.31 8.27
CA PRO A 85 -5.93 9.78 8.12
C PRO A 85 -5.10 9.08 7.03
N LEU A 86 -5.43 7.84 6.67
CA LEU A 86 -4.74 7.04 5.65
C LEU A 86 -5.65 6.59 4.50
N LEU A 87 -6.89 7.08 4.47
CA LEU A 87 -7.90 6.73 3.47
C LEU A 87 -8.28 7.97 2.65
N PRO A 88 -7.46 8.36 1.67
CA PRO A 88 -7.85 9.34 0.67
C PRO A 88 -9.02 8.86 -0.21
N MET A 89 -9.83 9.85 -0.59
CA MET A 89 -10.89 9.77 -1.58
C MET A 89 -10.54 10.69 -2.75
N GLY A 90 -10.92 10.26 -3.95
CA GLY A 90 -10.75 11.05 -5.16
C GLY A 90 -11.75 10.68 -6.25
N SER A 91 -11.60 11.38 -7.37
CA SER A 91 -12.42 11.16 -8.56
C SER A 91 -11.59 11.17 -9.84
N PHE A 92 -12.08 10.45 -10.84
CA PHE A 92 -11.54 10.50 -12.20
C PHE A 92 -12.11 11.71 -12.95
N ALA A 93 -11.29 12.33 -13.81
CA ALA A 93 -11.74 13.47 -14.61
C ALA A 93 -12.90 13.12 -15.56
N GLN A 94 -12.94 11.87 -16.02
CA GLN A 94 -14.06 11.22 -16.69
C GLN A 94 -14.22 9.82 -16.08
N PRO A 95 -15.46 9.31 -15.91
CA PRO A 95 -15.67 7.95 -15.44
C PRO A 95 -14.92 6.93 -16.32
N ILE A 96 -14.39 5.89 -15.69
CA ILE A 96 -13.61 4.84 -16.38
C ILE A 96 -14.22 3.47 -16.14
N THR A 97 -13.88 2.49 -16.97
CA THR A 97 -14.30 1.10 -16.72
C THR A 97 -13.38 0.43 -15.69
N ALA A 98 -13.84 -0.70 -15.13
CA ALA A 98 -13.00 -1.53 -14.28
C ALA A 98 -11.74 -2.03 -15.02
N ASP A 99 -11.87 -2.37 -16.29
CA ASP A 99 -10.75 -2.82 -17.13
C ASP A 99 -9.73 -1.71 -17.41
N ASP A 100 -10.17 -0.45 -17.51
CA ASP A 100 -9.26 0.69 -17.63
C ASP A 100 -8.42 0.86 -16.37
N LEU A 101 -9.06 0.78 -15.19
CA LEU A 101 -8.36 0.90 -13.90
C LEU A 101 -7.38 -0.28 -13.70
N MET A 102 -7.86 -1.49 -13.95
CA MET A 102 -7.08 -2.73 -13.97
C MET A 102 -5.81 -2.59 -14.84
N SER A 103 -5.97 -2.04 -16.04
CA SER A 103 -4.87 -1.83 -16.98
C SER A 103 -3.87 -0.80 -16.47
N ARG A 104 -4.31 0.30 -15.86
CA ARG A 104 -3.42 1.31 -15.26
C ARG A 104 -2.58 0.72 -14.14
N LEU A 105 -3.22 -0.04 -13.25
CA LEU A 105 -2.57 -0.68 -12.10
C LEU A 105 -1.57 -1.75 -12.57
N THR A 106 -2.01 -2.68 -13.41
CA THR A 106 -1.17 -3.78 -13.93
C THR A 106 0.07 -3.27 -14.65
N ASN A 107 -0.07 -2.25 -15.50
CA ASN A 107 1.04 -1.71 -16.30
C ASN A 107 2.10 -1.00 -15.46
N LYS A 108 1.70 -0.36 -14.37
CA LYS A 108 2.62 0.42 -13.52
C LYS A 108 3.20 -0.40 -12.37
N LEU A 109 2.41 -1.32 -11.82
CA LEU A 109 2.79 -2.16 -10.69
C LEU A 109 3.41 -3.51 -11.13
N VAL A 110 3.34 -3.82 -12.43
CA VAL A 110 3.94 -5.02 -13.04
C VAL A 110 3.47 -6.31 -12.35
N ARG A 111 2.19 -6.34 -11.96
CA ARG A 111 1.52 -7.45 -11.28
C ARG A 111 0.07 -7.54 -11.73
N GLN A 112 -0.45 -8.76 -11.79
CA GLN A 112 -1.88 -9.00 -11.94
C GLN A 112 -2.56 -8.85 -10.57
N PRO A 113 -3.54 -7.95 -10.42
CA PRO A 113 -4.19 -7.78 -9.14
C PRO A 113 -5.28 -8.80 -8.91
N LEU A 114 -5.63 -8.94 -7.64
CA LEU A 114 -6.85 -9.62 -7.25
C LEU A 114 -8.01 -8.65 -7.38
N TYR A 115 -9.01 -8.99 -8.18
CA TYR A 115 -10.14 -8.11 -8.47
C TYR A 115 -11.47 -8.77 -8.10
N CYS A 116 -12.36 -7.96 -7.55
CA CYS A 116 -13.75 -8.32 -7.27
C CYS A 116 -14.65 -7.15 -7.67
N GLY A 117 -15.56 -7.37 -8.62
CA GLY A 117 -16.48 -6.35 -9.10
C GLY A 117 -17.85 -6.92 -9.47
N ASP A 118 -18.22 -8.06 -8.88
CA ASP A 118 -19.42 -8.83 -9.25
C ASP A 118 -20.70 -7.98 -9.27
N ASN A 119 -20.81 -7.03 -8.33
CA ASN A 119 -21.94 -6.11 -8.18
C ASN A 119 -21.53 -4.63 -8.26
N GLY A 120 -20.32 -4.35 -8.77
CA GLY A 120 -19.84 -2.98 -8.92
C GLY A 120 -20.59 -2.20 -10.02
N PRO A 121 -20.56 -0.86 -9.99
CA PRO A 121 -21.15 -0.05 -11.05
C PRO A 121 -20.45 -0.26 -12.40
N LYS A 122 -21.13 0.04 -13.52
CA LYS A 122 -20.54 -0.12 -14.86
C LYS A 122 -19.34 0.81 -15.09
N GLU A 123 -19.36 1.98 -14.48
CA GLU A 123 -18.32 2.99 -14.57
C GLU A 123 -17.89 3.40 -13.15
N ILE A 124 -16.61 3.72 -13.00
CA ILE A 124 -15.98 4.15 -11.77
C ILE A 124 -15.70 5.64 -11.90
N SER A 125 -16.39 6.44 -11.09
CA SER A 125 -16.19 7.90 -11.03
C SER A 125 -15.41 8.30 -9.78
N THR A 126 -15.66 7.61 -8.68
CA THR A 126 -15.11 7.87 -7.35
C THR A 126 -14.37 6.65 -6.82
N ILE A 127 -13.33 6.89 -6.04
CA ILE A 127 -12.48 5.83 -5.53
C ILE A 127 -11.82 6.24 -4.21
N ASP A 128 -11.77 5.29 -3.29
CA ASP A 128 -10.93 5.36 -2.10
C ASP A 128 -9.74 4.42 -2.26
N TRP A 129 -8.63 4.73 -1.59
CA TRP A 129 -7.48 3.83 -1.59
C TRP A 129 -6.66 3.93 -0.30
N CYS A 130 -5.93 2.86 0.00
CA CYS A 130 -4.90 2.84 1.03
C CYS A 130 -3.83 1.84 0.61
N THR A 131 -2.58 2.26 0.45
CA THR A 131 -1.46 1.34 0.15
C THR A 131 -1.28 0.28 1.24
N GLY A 132 -0.56 -0.80 0.92
CA GLY A 132 -0.19 -1.81 1.89
C GLY A 132 -1.37 -2.60 2.48
N GLY A 133 -1.35 -2.81 3.79
CA GLY A 133 -2.35 -3.60 4.55
C GLY A 133 -3.65 -2.86 4.86
N GLY A 134 -4.23 -2.16 3.86
CA GLY A 134 -5.40 -1.29 4.02
C GLY A 134 -6.76 -1.99 3.91
N GLN A 135 -6.83 -3.33 3.79
CA GLN A 135 -8.06 -4.07 3.51
C GLN A 135 -9.20 -3.85 4.52
N ASN A 136 -8.88 -3.42 5.74
CA ASN A 136 -9.88 -3.10 6.76
C ASN A 136 -10.62 -1.78 6.50
N PHE A 137 -10.11 -0.91 5.62
CA PHE A 137 -10.77 0.33 5.23
C PHE A 137 -11.91 0.12 4.23
N ILE A 138 -12.05 -1.07 3.64
CA ILE A 138 -13.05 -1.31 2.59
C ILE A 138 -14.48 -1.01 3.04
N GLN A 139 -14.84 -1.34 4.28
CA GLN A 139 -16.17 -1.03 4.80
C GLN A 139 -16.38 0.48 4.89
N GLN A 140 -15.40 1.21 5.40
CA GLN A 140 -15.46 2.66 5.50
C GLN A 140 -15.55 3.32 4.11
N ALA A 141 -14.80 2.81 3.14
CA ALA A 141 -14.86 3.27 1.75
C ALA A 141 -16.24 3.04 1.14
N ALA A 142 -16.77 1.83 1.28
CA ALA A 142 -18.09 1.47 0.77
C ALA A 142 -19.22 2.30 1.43
N GLU A 143 -19.14 2.55 2.75
CA GLU A 143 -20.06 3.42 3.48
C GLU A 143 -19.95 4.90 3.05
N ALA A 144 -18.78 5.33 2.55
CA ALA A 144 -18.59 6.65 1.95
C ALA A 144 -19.25 6.77 0.55
N GLY A 145 -19.71 5.65 -0.03
CA GLY A 145 -20.45 5.62 -1.29
C GLY A 145 -19.56 5.74 -2.53
N VAL A 146 -18.30 5.31 -2.45
CA VAL A 146 -17.39 5.27 -3.61
C VAL A 146 -17.67 4.09 -4.53
N ASP A 147 -17.29 4.23 -5.80
CA ASP A 147 -17.48 3.17 -6.80
C ASP A 147 -16.43 2.05 -6.70
N ALA A 148 -15.25 2.36 -6.18
CA ALA A 148 -14.13 1.45 -6.08
C ALA A 148 -13.26 1.66 -4.83
N PHE A 149 -12.59 0.61 -4.39
CA PHE A 149 -11.57 0.63 -3.34
C PHE A 149 -10.29 -0.11 -3.78
N VAL A 150 -9.13 0.51 -3.58
CA VAL A 150 -7.82 -0.07 -3.92
C VAL A 150 -6.93 -0.19 -2.69
N THR A 151 -6.33 -1.36 -2.49
CA THR A 151 -5.32 -1.57 -1.45
C THR A 151 -4.28 -2.62 -1.84
N GLY A 152 -3.29 -2.88 -0.99
CA GLY A 152 -2.28 -3.90 -1.22
C GLY A 152 -2.79 -5.30 -0.88
N GLU A 153 -3.16 -5.55 0.36
CA GLU A 153 -3.53 -6.88 0.85
C GLU A 153 -5.04 -7.18 0.77
N VAL A 154 -5.43 -8.43 1.01
CA VAL A 154 -6.83 -8.87 1.02
C VAL A 154 -7.06 -9.86 2.15
N SER A 155 -8.23 -9.76 2.79
CA SER A 155 -8.75 -10.76 3.72
C SER A 155 -10.04 -11.37 3.17
N GLU A 156 -10.48 -12.49 3.73
CA GLU A 156 -11.72 -13.16 3.31
C GLU A 156 -12.93 -12.19 3.31
N GLN A 157 -13.13 -11.45 4.41
CA GLN A 157 -14.22 -10.49 4.57
C GLN A 157 -14.22 -9.38 3.51
N THR A 158 -13.05 -9.02 2.98
CA THR A 158 -12.90 -7.95 1.99
C THR A 158 -13.69 -8.26 0.73
N ILE A 159 -13.71 -9.52 0.29
CA ILE A 159 -14.46 -9.94 -0.90
C ILE A 159 -15.97 -9.87 -0.66
N HIS A 160 -16.43 -10.29 0.52
CA HIS A 160 -17.83 -10.24 0.88
C HIS A 160 -18.34 -8.80 0.96
N ILE A 161 -17.57 -7.90 1.58
CA ILE A 161 -17.92 -6.48 1.65
C ILE A 161 -18.02 -5.88 0.24
N ALA A 162 -17.05 -6.11 -0.64
CA ALA A 162 -17.09 -5.60 -2.01
C ALA A 162 -18.36 -6.05 -2.76
N ARG A 163 -18.69 -7.35 -2.66
CA ARG A 163 -19.87 -7.95 -3.31
C ARG A 163 -21.18 -7.42 -2.75
N GLU A 164 -21.31 -7.40 -1.43
CA GLU A 164 -22.57 -7.10 -0.74
C GLU A 164 -22.84 -5.59 -0.70
N MET A 165 -21.79 -4.76 -0.71
CA MET A 165 -21.91 -3.31 -0.77
C MET A 165 -21.84 -2.74 -2.20
N GLY A 166 -21.58 -3.59 -3.20
CA GLY A 166 -21.68 -3.22 -4.61
C GLY A 166 -20.58 -2.27 -5.09
N ILE A 167 -19.34 -2.47 -4.64
CA ILE A 167 -18.18 -1.68 -5.06
C ILE A 167 -17.13 -2.56 -5.74
N HIS A 168 -16.31 -1.94 -6.59
CA HIS A 168 -15.12 -2.61 -7.14
C HIS A 168 -14.01 -2.68 -6.09
N PHE A 169 -13.31 -3.81 -6.01
CA PHE A 169 -12.17 -4.00 -5.14
C PHE A 169 -10.94 -4.46 -5.94
N TYR A 170 -9.78 -3.86 -5.64
CA TYR A 170 -8.48 -4.20 -6.22
C TYR A 170 -7.44 -4.45 -5.12
N GLY A 171 -6.87 -5.65 -5.12
CA GLY A 171 -5.77 -6.08 -4.26
C GLY A 171 -4.44 -6.15 -5.02
N GLU A 172 -3.67 -5.07 -4.93
CA GLU A 172 -2.49 -4.79 -5.75
C GLU A 172 -1.17 -5.29 -5.15
N GLY A 173 -1.20 -5.81 -3.93
CA GLY A 173 -0.07 -6.40 -3.23
C GLY A 173 0.69 -5.36 -2.40
N HIS A 174 1.02 -5.71 -1.16
CA HIS A 174 1.64 -4.79 -0.20
C HIS A 174 2.93 -4.15 -0.75
N HIS A 175 3.87 -4.97 -1.21
CA HIS A 175 5.13 -4.48 -1.76
C HIS A 175 4.98 -3.73 -3.08
N ALA A 176 3.94 -4.00 -3.87
CA ALA A 176 3.79 -3.29 -5.14
C ALA A 176 3.24 -1.87 -4.91
N THR A 177 2.45 -1.68 -3.86
CA THR A 177 1.83 -0.40 -3.52
C THR A 177 2.71 0.52 -2.67
N GLU A 178 3.90 0.07 -2.24
CA GLU A 178 4.86 0.79 -1.36
C GLU A 178 6.34 0.48 -1.66
#